data_AF-A0A8S1J079-F1
#
_entry.id   AF-A0A8S1J079-F1
#
_cell.length_a   1.000
_cell.length_b   1.000
_cell.length_c   1.000
_cell.angle_alpha   90.00
_cell.angle_beta   90.00
_cell.angle_gamma   90.00
#
_symmetry.space_group_name_H-M   'P 1'
#
loop_
_entity.id
_entity.type
_entity.pdbx_description
1 polymer ?
#
loop_
_entity_poly.entity_id
_entity_poly.type
_entity_poly.pdbx_seq_one_letter_code
_entity_poly.pdbx_strand_id
1 'polypeptide(L)'
;MVPGCRFSILSPGTSVRWAILAGGGMAGYALPSPRLEARCLAGEGEGRAADGVGPRRRASMEGMRGLEGRGRERRGARGGRRRADWPLKGAADEATSSPPRPSAQPRMRFFGVGQRSERIVLYYWTGWKNPAMHCSQCGGPWQDVEMSKVASSSSWFMVDMEVDMNNCNGRGFWMEFVMTDHCGSWDKPSRDKNYMITGPGRYVLRDGEVEKVRGESVLVVSDLDGTMVGNDAATGAFRDFWEQEAVLRGSVLVYNTGRNLQSFKGLLAEKSGVLAVPDILISAVGTKIYRNNGGSFEEDEAWSSQLDKGWRLSAVREAAYSALALVGKEAMHFRPPEEQNDHKVTCGVRNDVLPHVLEHMGEVLKANYVKAKLITSGTGDWRFLDVVSDRAGKFESLDYIRKQQGFPLTSTVACGDSGNDILMLSGPNLAIVVGNAQQDLKEWVAQQKNGRDGSRLWMSTKPEALGILEGLEHFGFGCNTVS
;
A
#
# COMPACT_ATOMS: atom_id res chain seq x y z
N MET A 1 39.05 13.27 -45.58
CA MET A 1 40.27 13.57 -44.78
C MET A 1 40.09 12.96 -43.39
N VAL A 2 41.20 12.72 -42.68
CA VAL A 2 41.34 12.25 -41.28
C VAL A 2 42.07 13.39 -40.53
N PRO A 3 42.04 13.59 -39.18
CA PRO A 3 41.49 12.79 -38.05
C PRO A 3 40.34 13.51 -37.30
N GLY A 4 39.80 13.06 -36.16
CA GLY A 4 40.04 11.84 -35.36
C GLY A 4 40.38 12.13 -33.88
N CYS A 5 39.68 11.49 -32.94
CA CYS A 5 39.93 11.59 -31.49
C CYS A 5 40.54 10.29 -30.92
N ARG A 6 41.41 10.40 -29.90
CA ARG A 6 42.10 9.27 -29.27
C ARG A 6 41.46 8.88 -27.94
N PHE A 7 41.41 7.57 -27.67
CA PHE A 7 41.30 7.04 -26.31
C PHE A 7 42.61 7.24 -25.54
N SER A 8 42.54 7.19 -24.21
CA SER A 8 43.71 7.03 -23.33
C SER A 8 43.35 6.08 -22.19
N ILE A 9 44.17 5.06 -21.97
CA ILE A 9 44.02 4.07 -20.91
C ILE A 9 45.13 4.32 -19.89
N LEU A 10 44.78 4.41 -18.61
CA LEU A 10 45.75 4.33 -17.51
C LEU A 10 45.20 3.52 -16.33
N SER A 11 46.12 2.85 -15.65
CA SER A 11 45.94 2.04 -14.45
C SER A 11 47.32 1.65 -13.90
N PRO A 12 47.48 1.25 -12.63
CA PRO A 12 46.62 1.49 -11.47
C PRO A 12 47.39 2.05 -10.25
N GLY A 13 46.64 2.57 -9.26
CA GLY A 13 47.05 2.53 -7.85
C GLY A 13 47.82 3.73 -7.27
N THR A 14 47.32 4.25 -6.15
CA THR A 14 48.05 4.57 -4.90
C THR A 14 47.02 4.87 -3.81
N SER A 15 47.25 4.45 -2.56
CA SER A 15 46.29 4.69 -1.46
C SER A 15 46.34 6.14 -0.97
N VAL A 16 45.18 6.75 -0.73
CA VAL A 16 45.06 8.00 0.05
C VAL A 16 44.08 7.76 1.21
N ARG A 17 44.42 8.32 2.38
CA ARG A 17 43.68 8.11 3.64
C ARG A 17 42.38 8.91 3.69
N TRP A 18 41.40 8.38 4.43
CA TRP A 18 40.28 9.18 4.93
C TRP A 18 40.80 10.31 5.82
N ALA A 19 40.36 11.54 5.54
CA ALA A 19 40.56 12.70 6.40
C ALA A 19 39.18 13.24 6.80
N ILE A 20 38.86 13.14 8.10
CA ILE A 20 37.65 13.75 8.66
C ILE A 20 37.96 15.22 8.91
N LEU A 21 37.17 16.13 8.34
CA LEU A 21 37.12 17.54 8.72
C LEU A 21 35.68 17.94 9.02
N ALA A 22 35.43 18.30 10.27
CA ALA A 22 34.24 19.02 10.68
C ALA A 22 34.56 20.52 10.74
N GLY A 23 33.62 21.37 10.31
CA GLY A 23 33.75 22.82 10.31
C GLY A 23 32.61 23.46 9.52
N GLY A 24 31.58 23.92 10.22
CA GLY A 24 30.41 24.55 9.59
C GLY A 24 30.57 26.06 9.41
N GLY A 25 29.48 26.74 9.02
CA GLY A 25 29.36 28.18 9.23
C GLY A 25 28.69 29.00 8.13
N MET A 26 27.39 29.25 8.31
CA MET A 26 26.63 30.42 7.83
C MET A 26 26.41 30.69 6.32
N ALA A 27 25.32 31.44 6.11
CA ALA A 27 24.84 32.11 4.90
C ALA A 27 24.45 31.23 3.68
N GLY A 28 23.37 31.52 2.96
CA GLY A 28 22.40 32.60 3.15
C GLY A 28 22.12 33.41 1.89
N TYR A 29 21.67 32.75 0.81
CA TYR A 29 21.27 33.41 -0.43
C TYR A 29 19.87 32.98 -0.84
N ALA A 30 18.94 33.94 -0.85
CA ALA A 30 17.66 33.80 -1.52
C ALA A 30 17.81 34.21 -3.00
N LEU A 31 17.13 33.50 -3.89
CA LEU A 31 16.95 33.89 -5.30
C LEU A 31 15.46 33.88 -5.65
N PRO A 32 14.98 34.81 -6.49
CA PRO A 32 13.54 35.05 -6.65
C PRO A 32 12.86 34.07 -7.61
N SER A 33 11.62 33.71 -7.28
CA SER A 33 10.74 32.92 -8.16
C SER A 33 10.25 33.74 -9.36
N PRO A 34 10.35 33.24 -10.60
CA PRO A 34 9.64 33.83 -11.74
C PRO A 34 8.13 33.62 -11.61
N ARG A 35 7.34 34.69 -11.73
CA ARG A 35 5.90 34.56 -12.01
C ARG A 35 5.72 34.21 -13.49
N LEU A 36 4.84 33.26 -13.79
CA LEU A 36 4.33 33.04 -15.14
C LEU A 36 2.83 33.32 -15.15
N GLU A 37 2.43 34.37 -15.88
CA GLU A 37 1.02 34.70 -16.10
C GLU A 37 0.45 33.82 -17.22
N ALA A 38 -0.54 32.98 -16.90
CA ALA A 38 -1.26 32.20 -17.89
C ALA A 38 -2.24 33.10 -18.66
N ARG A 39 -1.88 33.53 -19.88
CA ARG A 39 -2.82 34.15 -20.81
C ARG A 39 -3.59 33.08 -21.58
N CYS A 40 -4.91 33.06 -21.39
CA CYS A 40 -5.81 32.27 -22.21
C CYS A 40 -5.84 32.83 -23.64
N LEU A 41 -5.77 31.95 -24.64
CA LEU A 41 -6.22 32.22 -26.01
C LEU A 41 -7.10 31.06 -26.45
N ALA A 42 -8.35 31.36 -26.80
CA ALA A 42 -9.26 30.40 -27.40
C ALA A 42 -8.94 30.22 -28.89
N GLY A 43 -9.18 29.01 -29.41
CA GLY A 43 -9.07 28.69 -30.83
C GLY A 43 -10.19 27.75 -31.23
N GLU A 44 -11.28 28.30 -31.76
CA GLU A 44 -12.33 27.54 -32.43
C GLU A 44 -11.91 27.24 -33.89
N GLY A 45 -12.47 26.19 -34.50
CA GLY A 45 -12.37 25.99 -35.96
C GLY A 45 -12.22 24.54 -36.42
N GLU A 46 -13.34 23.99 -36.91
CA GLU A 46 -13.54 23.06 -38.06
C GLU A 46 -12.34 22.24 -38.64
N GLY A 47 -12.52 21.01 -39.15
CA GLY A 47 -13.74 20.21 -39.35
C GLY A 47 -13.62 19.27 -40.58
N ARG A 48 -14.53 18.29 -40.69
CA ARG A 48 -14.64 17.24 -41.75
C ARG A 48 -13.54 16.15 -41.69
N ALA A 49 -13.73 14.83 -41.84
CA ALA A 49 -14.77 13.90 -42.31
C ALA A 49 -14.51 13.25 -43.69
N ALA A 50 -14.35 11.92 -43.73
CA ALA A 50 -14.74 10.97 -44.78
C ALA A 50 -14.26 9.52 -44.44
N ASP A 51 -15.09 8.52 -44.75
CA ASP A 51 -14.87 7.13 -45.24
C ASP A 51 -13.55 6.37 -44.95
N GLY A 52 -13.53 5.03 -44.78
CA GLY A 52 -14.59 4.01 -44.88
C GLY A 52 -14.00 2.59 -45.02
N VAL A 53 -14.81 1.62 -45.46
CA VAL A 53 -14.43 0.22 -45.86
C VAL A 53 -14.02 -0.76 -44.73
N GLY A 54 -14.89 -1.76 -44.48
CA GLY A 54 -14.53 -3.11 -43.98
C GLY A 54 -14.66 -4.14 -45.12
N PRO A 55 -14.98 -5.43 -44.88
CA PRO A 55 -15.03 -6.20 -43.62
C PRO A 55 -14.29 -7.58 -43.72
N ARG A 56 -14.25 -8.41 -42.66
CA ARG A 56 -14.02 -9.88 -42.81
C ARG A 56 -14.50 -10.79 -41.66
N ARG A 57 -15.66 -11.42 -41.89
CA ARG A 57 -16.12 -12.82 -41.60
C ARG A 57 -15.98 -13.48 -40.21
N ARG A 58 -16.96 -14.38 -39.93
CA ARG A 58 -17.22 -15.14 -38.68
C ARG A 58 -16.50 -16.50 -38.56
N ALA A 59 -16.36 -16.96 -37.31
CA ALA A 59 -16.42 -18.36 -36.82
C ALA A 59 -16.95 -18.32 -35.35
N SER A 60 -17.80 -19.17 -34.74
CA SER A 60 -18.64 -20.33 -35.12
C SER A 60 -17.95 -21.60 -35.65
N MET A 61 -18.17 -22.82 -35.11
CA MET A 61 -18.99 -23.28 -33.94
C MET A 61 -18.62 -24.74 -33.54
N GLU A 62 -19.04 -25.23 -32.36
CA GLU A 62 -19.02 -26.65 -31.90
C GLU A 62 -17.62 -27.32 -31.70
N GLY A 63 -17.43 -28.39 -30.90
CA GLY A 63 -18.33 -28.94 -29.87
C GLY A 63 -17.86 -30.26 -29.19
N MET A 64 -18.21 -30.40 -27.90
CA MET A 64 -18.67 -31.63 -27.21
C MET A 64 -17.70 -32.78 -26.79
N ARG A 65 -18.11 -33.47 -25.70
CA ARG A 65 -17.56 -34.71 -25.07
C ARG A 65 -16.25 -34.52 -24.29
N GLY A 66 -16.10 -34.90 -23.01
CA GLY A 66 -17.07 -35.47 -22.06
C GLY A 66 -17.01 -36.99 -21.93
N LEU A 67 -16.33 -37.49 -20.89
CA LEU A 67 -16.32 -38.90 -20.45
C LEU A 67 -16.11 -38.97 -18.93
N GLU A 68 -17.06 -39.54 -18.19
CA GLU A 68 -16.90 -39.89 -16.77
C GLU A 68 -16.36 -41.33 -16.63
N GLY A 69 -15.43 -41.56 -15.70
CA GLY A 69 -14.80 -42.87 -15.45
C GLY A 69 -14.84 -43.27 -13.97
N ARG A 70 -15.80 -44.12 -13.59
CA ARG A 70 -16.15 -44.42 -12.18
C ARG A 70 -15.06 -45.18 -11.41
N GLY A 71 -14.45 -44.49 -10.44
CA GLY A 71 -14.29 -44.83 -9.01
C GLY A 71 -14.02 -46.26 -8.48
N ARG A 72 -13.44 -46.32 -7.27
CA ARG A 72 -13.63 -47.41 -6.30
C ARG A 72 -13.32 -46.97 -4.86
N GLU A 73 -14.18 -47.34 -3.91
CA GLU A 73 -13.85 -47.30 -2.48
C GLU A 73 -12.78 -48.35 -2.14
N ARG A 74 -12.05 -48.13 -1.03
CA ARG A 74 -11.89 -49.16 0.01
C ARG A 74 -11.62 -48.54 1.38
N ARG A 75 -12.19 -49.16 2.42
CA ARG A 75 -12.10 -48.75 3.83
C ARG A 75 -11.01 -49.52 4.57
N GLY A 76 -10.45 -48.89 5.61
CA GLY A 76 -9.74 -49.57 6.70
C GLY A 76 -8.48 -48.81 7.14
N ALA A 77 -8.06 -48.85 8.41
CA ALA A 77 -8.75 -49.26 9.64
C ALA A 77 -7.99 -48.65 10.85
N ARG A 78 -8.58 -48.69 12.05
CA ARG A 78 -7.95 -48.15 13.28
C ARG A 78 -6.72 -48.96 13.70
N GLY A 79 -5.67 -48.28 14.19
CA GLY A 79 -4.54 -48.90 14.87
C GLY A 79 -3.79 -47.91 15.76
N GLY A 80 -4.04 -47.94 17.07
CA GLY A 80 -3.30 -47.17 18.07
C GLY A 80 -2.58 -48.08 19.08
N ARG A 81 -1.83 -47.47 20.03
CA ARG A 81 -0.80 -48.02 20.96
C ARG A 81 0.62 -47.62 20.49
N ARG A 82 1.59 -47.33 21.36
CA ARG A 82 1.59 -47.21 22.85
C ARG A 82 2.74 -46.27 23.29
N ARG A 83 2.68 -45.77 24.54
CA ARG A 83 3.85 -45.19 25.21
C ARG A 83 4.87 -46.28 25.57
N ALA A 84 6.12 -45.89 25.73
CA ALA A 84 7.14 -46.65 26.45
C ALA A 84 7.96 -45.69 27.31
N ASP A 85 8.10 -46.00 28.61
CA ASP A 85 8.89 -45.25 29.60
C ASP A 85 9.98 -46.18 30.14
N TRP A 86 11.21 -45.69 30.34
CA TRP A 86 12.28 -46.25 31.19
C TRP A 86 13.37 -45.15 31.43
N PRO A 87 14.33 -45.26 32.39
CA PRO A 87 14.14 -44.59 33.68
C PRO A 87 15.38 -43.80 34.19
N LEU A 88 15.33 -43.44 35.48
CA LEU A 88 16.19 -42.49 36.20
C LEU A 88 17.59 -43.00 36.61
N LYS A 89 18.59 -42.11 36.56
CA LYS A 89 19.56 -41.70 37.62
C LYS A 89 20.76 -40.95 36.99
N GLY A 90 21.40 -39.97 37.64
CA GLY A 90 21.18 -39.40 38.98
C GLY A 90 21.89 -38.05 39.18
N ALA A 91 21.97 -37.59 40.43
CA ALA A 91 22.57 -36.32 40.87
C ALA A 91 24.12 -36.26 40.64
N ALA A 92 24.83 -35.13 40.75
CA ALA A 92 24.51 -33.79 41.29
C ALA A 92 25.36 -32.70 40.54
N ASP A 93 25.54 -31.42 40.93
CA ASP A 93 25.14 -30.59 42.10
C ASP A 93 25.25 -29.07 41.74
N GLU A 94 25.34 -28.20 42.77
CA GLU A 94 25.84 -26.80 42.81
C GLU A 94 24.93 -25.59 42.45
N ALA A 95 25.20 -24.51 43.20
CA ALA A 95 25.00 -23.08 42.91
C ALA A 95 23.59 -22.58 42.48
N THR A 96 22.77 -22.23 43.47
CA THR A 96 21.55 -21.42 43.26
C THR A 96 21.88 -20.02 42.74
N SER A 97 21.54 -19.74 41.47
CA SER A 97 21.33 -18.37 40.97
C SER A 97 19.93 -18.27 40.35
N SER A 98 19.16 -17.27 40.76
CA SER A 98 17.78 -17.11 40.28
C SER A 98 17.77 -16.49 38.89
N PRO A 99 17.09 -17.07 37.88
CA PRO A 99 16.92 -16.41 36.60
C PRO A 99 16.11 -15.11 36.79
N PRO A 100 16.43 -14.03 36.07
CA PRO A 100 15.62 -12.81 36.10
C PRO A 100 14.20 -13.14 35.64
N ARG A 101 13.19 -12.60 36.33
CA ARG A 101 11.80 -12.75 35.92
C ARG A 101 11.65 -12.23 34.48
N PRO A 102 10.94 -12.95 33.58
CA PRO A 102 10.59 -12.37 32.29
C PRO A 102 9.83 -11.07 32.52
N SER A 103 10.21 -10.01 31.81
CA SER A 103 9.51 -8.73 31.85
C SER A 103 8.04 -8.94 31.51
N ALA A 104 7.17 -8.20 32.19
CA ALA A 104 5.72 -8.38 32.05
C ALA A 104 5.30 -8.07 30.61
N GLN A 105 4.99 -9.10 29.82
CA GLN A 105 4.38 -8.94 28.52
C GLN A 105 3.12 -8.07 28.67
N PRO A 106 2.90 -7.07 27.81
CA PRO A 106 1.67 -6.30 27.85
C PRO A 106 0.50 -7.26 27.61
N ARG A 107 -0.31 -7.47 28.64
CA ARG A 107 -1.49 -8.35 28.54
C ARG A 107 -2.36 -7.83 27.40
N MET A 108 -2.48 -8.63 26.33
CA MET A 108 -3.53 -8.42 25.33
C MET A 108 -4.85 -8.38 26.08
N ARG A 109 -5.45 -7.19 26.16
CA ARG A 109 -6.82 -7.06 26.65
C ARG A 109 -7.70 -7.71 25.61
N PHE A 110 -8.29 -8.85 25.96
CA PHE A 110 -9.52 -9.28 25.29
C PHE A 110 -10.53 -8.15 25.48
N PHE A 111 -10.73 -7.34 24.46
CA PHE A 111 -11.85 -6.42 24.43
C PHE A 111 -13.11 -7.27 24.48
N GLY A 112 -13.84 -7.17 25.59
CA GLY A 112 -15.22 -7.63 25.62
C GLY A 112 -16.04 -6.85 24.60
N VAL A 113 -17.31 -7.25 24.42
CA VAL A 113 -18.24 -6.52 23.55
C VAL A 113 -18.62 -5.20 24.23
N GLY A 114 -17.72 -4.22 24.16
CA GLY A 114 -17.97 -2.86 24.59
C GLY A 114 -19.02 -2.22 23.68
N GLN A 115 -19.82 -1.34 24.25
CA GLN A 115 -20.62 -0.42 23.43
C GLN A 115 -19.67 0.34 22.51
N ARG A 116 -20.04 0.51 21.23
CA ARG A 116 -19.36 1.50 20.40
C ARG A 116 -19.52 2.85 21.07
N SER A 117 -18.41 3.50 21.41
CA SER A 117 -18.40 4.95 21.62
C SER A 117 -18.95 5.59 20.36
N GLU A 118 -20.01 6.38 20.48
CA GLU A 118 -20.41 7.28 19.40
C GLU A 118 -19.37 8.38 19.24
N ARG A 119 -19.06 8.78 18.01
CA ARG A 119 -17.93 9.67 17.70
C ARG A 119 -18.31 10.77 16.71
N ILE A 120 -17.70 11.92 16.87
CA ILE A 120 -17.63 12.96 15.83
C ILE A 120 -16.23 12.95 15.25
N VAL A 121 -16.16 12.82 13.92
CA VAL A 121 -14.95 13.11 13.16
C VAL A 121 -15.23 14.34 12.32
N LEU A 122 -14.50 15.44 12.55
CA LEU A 122 -14.62 16.67 11.76
C LEU A 122 -13.32 16.92 11.02
N TYR A 123 -13.42 17.00 9.69
CA TYR A 123 -12.37 17.49 8.81
C TYR A 123 -12.53 19.01 8.62
N TYR A 124 -11.45 19.77 8.70
CA TYR A 124 -11.41 21.22 8.51
C TYR A 124 -10.41 21.61 7.42
N TRP A 125 -10.87 22.37 6.42
CA TRP A 125 -10.02 22.92 5.36
C TRP A 125 -9.50 24.29 5.77
N THR A 126 -8.18 24.44 5.92
CA THR A 126 -7.60 25.73 6.31
C THR A 126 -6.15 25.91 5.86
N GLY A 127 -5.73 27.17 5.71
CA GLY A 127 -4.33 27.57 5.56
C GLY A 127 -3.60 27.79 6.90
N TRP A 128 -4.27 27.60 8.04
CA TRP A 128 -3.65 27.72 9.36
C TRP A 128 -2.66 26.58 9.65
N LYS A 129 -1.65 26.86 10.47
CA LYS A 129 -0.57 25.89 10.77
C LYS A 129 -0.92 24.90 11.90
N ASN A 130 -1.64 25.36 12.90
CA ASN A 130 -2.13 24.56 14.03
C ASN A 130 -3.56 25.03 14.39
N PRO A 131 -4.57 24.62 13.61
CA PRO A 131 -5.96 24.89 13.95
C PRO A 131 -6.41 24.03 15.14
N ALA A 132 -7.24 24.60 16.00
CA ALA A 132 -8.02 23.84 16.98
C ALA A 132 -9.51 24.15 16.87
N MET A 133 -10.32 23.20 17.33
CA MET A 133 -11.76 23.37 17.49
C MET A 133 -12.07 23.79 18.92
N HIS A 134 -12.54 25.02 19.13
CA HIS A 134 -13.11 25.46 20.39
C HIS A 134 -14.58 25.02 20.42
N CYS A 135 -14.99 24.14 21.35
CA CYS A 135 -16.32 23.53 21.36
C CYS A 135 -16.96 23.40 22.74
N SER A 136 -18.30 23.31 22.75
CA SER A 136 -19.12 22.91 23.90
C SER A 136 -20.08 21.79 23.50
N GLN A 137 -20.05 20.67 24.21
CA GLN A 137 -21.02 19.58 24.06
C GLN A 137 -22.24 19.81 24.95
N CYS A 138 -23.44 19.78 24.37
CA CYS A 138 -24.74 19.85 25.04
C CYS A 138 -24.92 20.99 26.06
N GLY A 139 -24.27 22.15 25.83
CA GLY A 139 -24.30 23.31 26.71
C GLY A 139 -23.38 23.20 27.95
N GLY A 140 -22.45 22.25 27.94
CA GLY A 140 -21.39 22.12 28.94
C GLY A 140 -20.29 23.19 28.82
N PRO A 141 -19.19 23.05 29.59
CA PRO A 141 -18.06 23.97 29.49
C PRO A 141 -17.46 23.98 28.07
N TRP A 142 -16.95 25.14 27.66
CA TRP A 142 -16.18 25.27 26.42
C TRP A 142 -14.74 24.79 26.63
N GLN A 143 -14.20 24.09 25.63
CA GLN A 143 -12.84 23.53 25.64
C GLN A 143 -12.21 23.61 24.25
N ASP A 144 -10.88 23.71 24.20
CA ASP A 144 -10.12 23.58 22.95
C ASP A 144 -9.82 22.09 22.69
N VAL A 145 -9.94 21.68 21.42
CA VAL A 145 -9.55 20.35 20.94
C VAL A 145 -8.59 20.51 19.76
N GLU A 146 -7.34 20.15 19.98
CA GLU A 146 -6.27 20.13 18.96
C GLU A 146 -6.65 19.26 17.75
N MET A 147 -6.33 19.71 16.54
CA MET A 147 -6.55 18.93 15.33
C MET A 147 -5.27 18.26 14.84
N SER A 148 -5.36 16.98 14.48
CA SER A 148 -4.28 16.28 13.78
C SER A 148 -4.27 16.66 12.30
N LYS A 149 -3.11 16.91 11.70
CA LYS A 149 -3.02 17.09 10.25
C LYS A 149 -3.30 15.78 9.52
N VAL A 150 -4.09 15.81 8.45
CA VAL A 150 -4.34 14.62 7.62
C VAL A 150 -3.08 14.28 6.84
N ALA A 151 -2.58 13.05 7.00
CA ALA A 151 -1.28 12.62 6.46
C ALA A 151 -1.21 12.62 4.91
N SER A 152 -2.37 12.52 4.26
CA SER A 152 -2.51 12.48 2.80
C SER A 152 -2.81 13.85 2.14
N SER A 153 -2.80 14.97 2.88
CA SER A 153 -3.13 16.29 2.32
C SER A 153 -2.39 17.46 2.99
N SER A 154 -2.26 18.57 2.26
CA SER A 154 -1.62 19.78 2.77
C SER A 154 -2.57 20.74 3.50
N SER A 155 -3.88 20.68 3.24
CA SER A 155 -4.89 21.65 3.72
C SER A 155 -5.90 21.10 4.72
N TRP A 156 -6.04 19.77 4.80
CA TRP A 156 -6.98 19.13 5.73
C TRP A 156 -6.37 18.88 7.11
N PHE A 157 -7.11 19.28 8.14
CA PHE A 157 -6.92 18.87 9.53
C PHE A 157 -8.13 18.07 9.99
N MET A 158 -7.96 17.20 10.98
CA MET A 158 -8.99 16.30 11.49
C MET A 158 -8.99 16.28 13.02
N VAL A 159 -10.17 16.35 13.62
CA VAL A 159 -10.42 15.95 15.01
C VAL A 159 -11.30 14.70 15.00
N ASP A 160 -10.97 13.71 15.85
CA ASP A 160 -11.75 12.50 16.08
C ASP A 160 -11.98 12.34 17.58
N MET A 161 -13.23 12.55 18.03
CA MET A 161 -13.60 12.65 19.43
C MET A 161 -14.81 11.79 19.79
N GLU A 162 -14.82 11.26 21.00
CA GLU A 162 -15.99 10.57 21.57
C GLU A 162 -17.03 11.58 22.05
N VAL A 163 -18.31 11.22 21.92
CA VAL A 163 -19.45 12.03 22.38
C VAL A 163 -20.30 11.26 23.38
N ASP A 164 -20.60 11.90 24.52
CA ASP A 164 -21.53 11.33 25.50
C ASP A 164 -22.97 11.70 25.15
N MET A 165 -23.64 10.76 24.47
CA MET A 165 -25.05 10.88 24.09
C MET A 165 -26.02 11.01 25.28
N ASN A 166 -25.58 10.73 26.51
CA ASN A 166 -26.41 10.79 27.73
C ASN A 166 -26.40 12.17 28.39
N ASN A 167 -25.33 12.97 28.20
CA ASN A 167 -25.08 14.22 28.92
C ASN A 167 -25.96 15.42 28.44
N CYS A 168 -27.01 15.14 27.69
CA CYS A 168 -27.75 16.14 26.90
C CYS A 168 -29.18 16.40 27.40
N ASN A 169 -29.44 16.10 28.69
CA ASN A 169 -30.68 16.43 29.40
C ASN A 169 -31.97 16.02 28.66
N GLY A 170 -31.94 14.89 27.95
CA GLY A 170 -33.07 14.34 27.19
C GLY A 170 -33.43 15.06 25.88
N ARG A 171 -32.64 16.03 25.42
CA ARG A 171 -32.96 16.87 24.24
C ARG A 171 -32.38 16.38 22.91
N GLY A 172 -31.77 15.18 22.90
CA GLY A 172 -30.87 14.75 21.82
C GLY A 172 -29.47 15.39 21.97
N PHE A 173 -28.51 14.94 21.17
CA PHE A 173 -27.14 15.48 21.21
C PHE A 173 -27.02 16.77 20.38
N TRP A 174 -26.26 17.75 20.87
CA TRP A 174 -25.73 18.84 20.05
C TRP A 174 -24.34 19.26 20.54
N MET A 175 -23.50 19.74 19.63
CA MET A 175 -22.22 20.37 19.92
C MET A 175 -22.15 21.69 19.19
N GLU A 176 -21.89 22.78 19.91
CA GLU A 176 -21.52 24.07 19.33
C GLU A 176 -20.00 24.16 19.20
N PHE A 177 -19.49 24.75 18.11
CA PHE A 177 -18.06 24.95 17.93
C PHE A 177 -17.70 26.13 17.02
N VAL A 178 -16.45 26.56 17.11
CA VAL A 178 -15.78 27.54 16.24
C VAL A 178 -14.31 27.14 16.10
N MET A 179 -13.63 27.53 15.01
CA MET A 179 -12.21 27.20 14.84
C MET A 179 -11.33 28.38 15.25
N THR A 180 -10.12 28.12 15.74
CA THR A 180 -9.09 29.15 16.01
C THR A 180 -7.69 28.70 15.58
N ASP A 181 -6.81 29.67 15.36
CA ASP A 181 -5.37 29.49 15.09
C ASP A 181 -4.49 29.67 16.36
N HIS A 182 -5.12 29.84 17.53
CA HIS A 182 -4.52 30.27 18.81
C HIS A 182 -3.76 31.61 18.78
N CYS A 183 -3.73 32.31 17.64
CA CYS A 183 -3.06 33.59 17.44
C CYS A 183 -4.06 34.78 17.44
N GLY A 184 -5.34 34.50 17.61
CA GLY A 184 -6.43 35.48 17.71
C GLY A 184 -7.41 35.47 16.53
N SER A 185 -7.17 34.65 15.50
CA SER A 185 -8.12 34.42 14.42
C SER A 185 -9.23 33.46 14.85
N TRP A 186 -10.42 33.65 14.30
CA TRP A 186 -11.58 32.80 14.55
C TRP A 186 -12.37 32.56 13.26
N ASP A 187 -12.74 31.31 13.02
CA ASP A 187 -13.64 30.90 11.94
C ASP A 187 -15.03 30.64 12.53
N LYS A 188 -16.04 31.36 12.02
CA LYS A 188 -17.42 31.38 12.53
C LYS A 188 -18.39 31.64 11.38
N PRO A 189 -19.60 31.04 11.39
CA PRO A 189 -20.59 31.25 10.33
C PRO A 189 -21.17 32.68 10.33
N SER A 190 -21.10 33.39 11.46
CA SER A 190 -21.29 34.85 11.56
C SER A 190 -20.75 35.34 12.91
N ARG A 191 -20.65 36.67 13.08
CA ARG A 191 -20.15 37.31 14.32
C ARG A 191 -20.73 36.74 15.61
N ASP A 192 -22.04 36.49 15.61
CA ASP A 192 -22.83 36.16 16.81
C ASP A 192 -23.43 34.73 16.73
N LYS A 193 -22.79 33.82 15.99
CA LYS A 193 -23.18 32.40 15.89
C LYS A 193 -21.96 31.47 15.92
N ASN A 194 -22.21 30.25 16.38
CA ASN A 194 -21.28 29.13 16.32
C ASN A 194 -21.71 28.15 15.21
N TYR A 195 -20.80 27.28 14.77
CA TYR A 195 -21.15 26.06 14.02
C TYR A 195 -21.83 25.07 14.95
N MET A 196 -22.63 24.14 14.41
CA MET A 196 -23.37 23.16 15.21
C MET A 196 -23.43 21.78 14.54
N ILE A 197 -23.15 20.73 15.32
CA ILE A 197 -23.34 19.32 14.94
C ILE A 197 -24.36 18.67 15.89
N THR A 198 -25.37 18.00 15.34
CA THR A 198 -26.52 17.44 16.07
C THR A 198 -26.49 15.91 16.26
N GLY A 199 -25.32 15.29 16.12
CA GLY A 199 -25.14 13.87 16.39
C GLY A 199 -23.81 13.30 15.86
N PRO A 200 -23.50 12.03 16.16
CA PRO A 200 -22.26 11.38 15.74
C PRO A 200 -22.18 11.15 14.23
N GLY A 201 -20.96 11.03 13.70
CA GLY A 201 -20.66 10.80 12.29
C GLY A 201 -19.41 11.55 11.79
N ARG A 202 -19.17 11.47 10.47
CA ARG A 202 -18.15 12.25 9.77
C ARG A 202 -18.75 13.55 9.25
N TYR A 203 -18.03 14.65 9.45
CA TYR A 203 -18.39 16.00 9.08
C TYR A 203 -17.21 16.70 8.39
N VAL A 204 -17.53 17.68 7.56
CA VAL A 204 -16.54 18.56 6.91
C VAL A 204 -16.92 20.01 7.16
N LEU A 205 -15.94 20.85 7.52
CA LEU A 205 -16.03 22.30 7.51
C LEU A 205 -15.09 22.84 6.43
N ARG A 206 -15.66 23.55 5.45
CA ARG A 206 -14.94 24.25 4.37
C ARG A 206 -15.76 25.47 3.96
N ASP A 207 -15.08 26.56 3.59
CA ASP A 207 -15.69 27.81 3.06
C ASP A 207 -16.82 28.41 3.92
N GLY A 208 -16.83 28.13 5.23
CA GLY A 208 -17.85 28.60 6.18
C GLY A 208 -19.09 27.70 6.31
N GLU A 209 -19.12 26.53 5.66
CA GLU A 209 -20.25 25.59 5.70
C GLU A 209 -19.86 24.25 6.35
N VAL A 210 -20.78 23.68 7.14
CA VAL A 210 -20.60 22.38 7.82
C VAL A 210 -21.54 21.35 7.23
N GLU A 211 -20.98 20.35 6.54
CA GLU A 211 -21.74 19.26 5.94
C GLU A 211 -21.48 17.92 6.64
N LYS A 212 -22.48 17.04 6.62
CA LYS A 212 -22.31 15.64 7.06
C LYS A 212 -21.88 14.78 5.88
N VAL A 213 -20.70 14.18 5.97
CA VAL A 213 -20.12 13.37 4.89
C VAL A 213 -20.99 12.13 4.62
N ARG A 214 -21.12 11.77 3.34
CA ARG A 214 -21.89 10.62 2.84
C ARG A 214 -21.01 9.70 1.98
N GLY A 215 -21.49 8.47 1.78
CA GLY A 215 -20.75 7.41 1.07
C GLY A 215 -19.94 6.54 2.03
N GLU A 216 -19.46 5.41 1.52
CA GLU A 216 -18.65 4.46 2.29
C GLU A 216 -17.15 4.79 2.24
N SER A 217 -16.43 4.41 3.30
CA SER A 217 -14.96 4.42 3.38
C SER A 217 -14.39 3.20 2.65
N VAL A 218 -13.35 3.40 1.83
CA VAL A 218 -12.66 2.32 1.11
C VAL A 218 -11.18 2.20 1.51
N LEU A 219 -10.66 0.98 1.59
CA LEU A 219 -9.23 0.71 1.66
C LEU A 219 -8.71 0.40 0.26
N VAL A 220 -8.00 1.34 -0.37
CA VAL A 220 -7.41 1.15 -1.71
C VAL A 220 -5.97 0.70 -1.56
N VAL A 221 -5.63 -0.44 -2.17
CA VAL A 221 -4.30 -1.05 -2.12
C VAL A 221 -3.79 -1.27 -3.54
N SER A 222 -2.98 -0.33 -4.03
CA SER A 222 -2.59 -0.24 -5.43
C SER A 222 -1.10 -0.52 -5.64
N ASP A 223 -0.72 -1.20 -6.73
CA ASP A 223 0.66 -1.01 -7.24
C ASP A 223 0.85 0.44 -7.74
N LEU A 224 2.11 0.83 -7.96
CA LEU A 224 2.50 2.12 -8.49
C LEU A 224 2.76 2.07 -10.00
N ASP A 225 3.69 1.25 -10.47
CA ASP A 225 4.44 1.47 -11.71
C ASP A 225 3.73 0.83 -12.92
N GLY A 226 2.86 1.60 -13.57
CA GLY A 226 1.91 1.11 -14.58
C GLY A 226 0.47 0.97 -14.05
N THR A 227 0.26 1.17 -12.76
CA THR A 227 -1.06 1.09 -12.10
C THR A 227 -1.52 2.45 -11.58
N MET A 228 -0.88 3.02 -10.53
CA MET A 228 -1.21 4.37 -10.03
C MET A 228 -0.44 5.48 -10.78
N VAL A 229 0.74 5.16 -11.29
CA VAL A 229 1.72 6.10 -11.85
C VAL A 229 2.09 5.68 -13.27
N GLY A 230 1.97 6.63 -14.19
CA GLY A 230 2.37 6.53 -15.59
C GLY A 230 2.09 7.86 -16.28
N ASN A 231 0.81 8.18 -16.46
CA ASN A 231 0.29 9.45 -16.90
C ASN A 231 0.01 10.38 -15.70
N ASP A 232 0.67 11.54 -15.68
CA ASP A 232 0.58 12.48 -14.56
C ASP A 232 -0.80 13.17 -14.44
N ALA A 233 -1.58 13.28 -15.53
CA ALA A 233 -2.95 13.81 -15.47
C ALA A 233 -3.93 12.76 -14.90
N ALA A 234 -3.75 11.48 -15.24
CA ALA A 234 -4.49 10.38 -14.62
C ALA A 234 -4.18 10.29 -13.12
N THR A 235 -2.89 10.37 -12.76
CA THR A 235 -2.41 10.37 -11.37
C THR A 235 -3.01 11.54 -10.58
N GLY A 236 -2.98 12.75 -11.14
CA GLY A 236 -3.56 13.96 -10.54
C GLY A 236 -5.08 13.87 -10.35
N ALA A 237 -5.81 13.32 -11.34
CA ALA A 237 -7.25 13.10 -11.22
C ALA A 237 -7.61 12.14 -10.07
N PHE A 238 -6.82 11.09 -9.85
CA PHE A 238 -7.01 10.21 -8.69
C PHE A 238 -6.71 10.95 -7.38
N ARG A 239 -5.64 11.75 -7.30
CA ARG A 239 -5.36 12.59 -6.12
C ARG A 239 -6.53 13.54 -5.83
N ASP A 240 -7.06 14.22 -6.84
CA ASP A 240 -8.14 15.18 -6.65
C ASP A 240 -9.41 14.54 -6.09
N PHE A 241 -9.83 13.38 -6.63
CA PHE A 241 -10.88 12.57 -6.01
C PHE A 241 -10.52 12.13 -4.58
N TRP A 242 -9.28 11.70 -4.36
CA TRP A 242 -8.85 11.16 -3.07
C TRP A 242 -8.88 12.23 -1.98
N GLU A 243 -8.26 13.38 -2.20
CA GLU A 243 -8.19 14.49 -1.25
C GLU A 243 -9.53 15.23 -1.09
N GLN A 244 -10.37 15.30 -2.12
CA GLN A 244 -11.64 16.05 -2.04
C GLN A 244 -12.83 15.20 -1.56
N GLU A 245 -12.81 13.88 -1.73
CA GLU A 245 -13.92 12.99 -1.33
C GLU A 245 -13.48 11.79 -0.48
N ALA A 246 -12.55 10.96 -0.97
CA ALA A 246 -12.29 9.65 -0.34
C ALA A 246 -11.76 9.79 1.10
N VAL A 247 -10.82 10.71 1.33
CA VAL A 247 -10.26 11.05 2.65
C VAL A 247 -11.36 11.42 3.64
N LEU A 248 -12.31 12.28 3.24
CA LEU A 248 -13.39 12.77 4.11
C LEU A 248 -14.35 11.64 4.53
N ARG A 249 -14.52 10.63 3.68
CA ARG A 249 -15.31 9.43 4.00
C ARG A 249 -14.62 8.55 5.03
N GLY A 250 -13.34 8.79 5.36
CA GLY A 250 -12.50 7.94 6.20
C GLY A 250 -11.87 6.76 5.44
N SER A 251 -11.58 6.96 4.15
CA SER A 251 -10.88 5.98 3.31
C SER A 251 -9.37 5.98 3.59
N VAL A 252 -8.68 4.88 3.26
CA VAL A 252 -7.24 4.69 3.52
C VAL A 252 -6.52 4.28 2.24
N LEU A 253 -5.41 4.96 1.92
CA LEU A 253 -4.59 4.73 0.73
C LEU A 253 -3.32 3.96 1.07
N VAL A 254 -3.13 2.86 0.35
CA VAL A 254 -1.96 2.00 0.48
C VAL A 254 -1.30 1.79 -0.88
N TYR A 255 0.00 2.03 -0.97
CA TYR A 255 0.80 1.63 -2.13
C TYR A 255 1.53 0.32 -1.83
N ASN A 256 1.53 -0.62 -2.79
CA ASN A 256 1.99 -1.99 -2.63
C ASN A 256 2.95 -2.40 -3.75
N THR A 257 4.18 -1.88 -3.64
CA THR A 257 5.16 -1.79 -4.74
C THR A 257 6.39 -2.69 -4.53
N GLY A 258 7.07 -3.00 -5.63
CA GLY A 258 8.42 -3.59 -5.59
C GLY A 258 9.53 -2.63 -5.15
N ARG A 259 9.29 -1.30 -5.21
CA ARG A 259 10.26 -0.26 -4.82
C ARG A 259 10.63 -0.35 -3.34
N ASN A 260 11.86 0.02 -3.01
CA ASN A 260 12.30 0.26 -1.63
C ASN A 260 11.82 1.66 -1.15
N LEU A 261 11.94 1.93 0.16
CA LEU A 261 11.47 3.20 0.75
C LEU A 261 12.15 4.44 0.14
N GLN A 262 13.43 4.36 -0.22
CA GLN A 262 14.17 5.51 -0.76
C GLN A 262 13.77 5.83 -2.21
N SER A 263 13.57 4.81 -3.03
CA SER A 263 13.04 4.93 -4.40
C SER A 263 11.61 5.47 -4.38
N PHE A 264 10.78 5.01 -3.44
CA PHE A 264 9.45 5.57 -3.24
C PHE A 264 9.48 7.05 -2.82
N LYS A 265 10.31 7.42 -1.83
CA LYS A 265 10.47 8.83 -1.40
C LYS A 265 10.97 9.73 -2.54
N GLY A 266 11.85 9.22 -3.40
CA GLY A 266 12.28 9.90 -4.62
C GLY A 266 11.12 10.17 -5.58
N LEU A 267 10.34 9.13 -5.91
CA LEU A 267 9.15 9.24 -6.78
C LEU A 267 8.10 10.20 -6.19
N LEU A 268 7.86 10.14 -4.88
CA LEU A 268 6.90 11.00 -4.18
C LEU A 268 7.33 12.47 -4.18
N ALA A 269 8.64 12.75 -4.11
CA ALA A 269 9.18 14.11 -4.25
C ALA A 269 9.09 14.62 -5.70
N GLU A 270 9.48 13.79 -6.67
CA GLU A 270 9.36 14.06 -8.12
C GLU A 270 7.91 14.39 -8.51
N LYS A 271 6.96 13.58 -8.03
CA LYS A 271 5.53 13.67 -8.36
C LYS A 271 4.70 14.36 -7.29
N SER A 272 5.30 15.17 -6.42
CA SER A 272 4.63 15.88 -5.31
C SER A 272 3.47 16.80 -5.73
N GLY A 273 3.41 17.21 -7.01
CA GLY A 273 2.31 17.97 -7.58
C GLY A 273 1.20 17.14 -8.25
N VAL A 274 1.30 15.80 -8.29
CA VAL A 274 0.33 14.90 -8.96
C VAL A 274 -0.02 13.65 -8.17
N LEU A 275 0.92 13.04 -7.44
CA LEU A 275 0.73 11.79 -6.70
C LEU A 275 0.17 12.06 -5.30
N ALA A 276 -0.94 11.40 -4.95
CA ALA A 276 -1.47 11.40 -3.60
C ALA A 276 -0.47 10.79 -2.60
N VAL A 277 -0.30 11.41 -1.43
CA VAL A 277 0.54 10.85 -0.38
C VAL A 277 -0.25 9.71 0.31
N PRO A 278 0.28 8.48 0.42
CA PRO A 278 -0.43 7.37 1.02
C PRO A 278 -0.41 7.46 2.55
N ASP A 279 -1.37 6.80 3.20
CA ASP A 279 -1.34 6.58 4.65
C ASP A 279 -0.34 5.47 5.01
N ILE A 280 -0.17 4.49 4.12
CA ILE A 280 0.67 3.30 4.33
C ILE A 280 1.45 2.96 3.05
N LEU A 281 2.74 2.70 3.19
CA LEU A 281 3.56 2.13 2.12
C LEU A 281 3.90 0.67 2.44
N ILE A 282 3.38 -0.26 1.66
CA ILE A 282 3.89 -1.62 1.54
C ILE A 282 4.99 -1.60 0.45
N SER A 283 6.22 -1.94 0.82
CA SER A 283 7.40 -1.81 -0.05
C SER A 283 8.18 -3.12 -0.18
N ALA A 284 9.10 -3.16 -1.14
CA ALA A 284 9.97 -4.30 -1.43
C ALA A 284 9.18 -5.64 -1.55
N VAL A 285 8.08 -5.62 -2.30
CA VAL A 285 7.17 -6.76 -2.53
C VAL A 285 6.58 -7.33 -1.23
N GLY A 286 6.17 -6.44 -0.32
CA GLY A 286 5.53 -6.81 0.95
C GLY A 286 6.48 -7.31 2.03
N THR A 287 7.80 -7.17 1.86
CA THR A 287 8.78 -7.49 2.92
C THR A 287 8.93 -6.37 3.96
N LYS A 288 8.54 -5.14 3.63
CA LYS A 288 8.52 -3.99 4.54
C LYS A 288 7.21 -3.23 4.46
N ILE A 289 6.78 -2.65 5.58
CA ILE A 289 5.55 -1.85 5.71
C ILE A 289 5.89 -0.60 6.51
N TYR A 290 5.45 0.56 6.04
CA TYR A 290 5.66 1.86 6.68
C TYR A 290 4.36 2.62 6.83
N ARG A 291 4.21 3.36 7.93
CA ARG A 291 3.09 4.29 8.18
C ARG A 291 3.55 5.72 7.93
N ASN A 292 2.72 6.49 7.25
CA ASN A 292 2.93 7.93 7.09
C ASN A 292 2.51 8.65 8.37
N ASN A 293 3.45 9.33 9.02
CA ASN A 293 3.21 10.14 10.21
C ASN A 293 3.62 11.60 9.91
N GLY A 294 2.75 12.32 9.19
CA GLY A 294 2.97 13.71 8.80
C GLY A 294 4.12 13.92 7.80
N GLY A 295 4.43 12.92 6.97
CA GLY A 295 5.53 12.93 5.99
C GLY A 295 6.78 12.15 6.43
N SER A 296 6.89 11.76 7.70
CA SER A 296 7.79 10.67 8.08
C SER A 296 7.19 9.33 7.61
N PHE A 297 8.04 8.31 7.41
CA PHE A 297 7.60 6.95 7.13
C PHE A 297 8.26 6.01 8.13
N GLU A 298 7.45 5.48 9.05
CA GLU A 298 7.87 4.70 10.23
C GLU A 298 7.56 3.22 10.02
N GLU A 299 8.50 2.33 10.31
CA GLU A 299 8.39 0.90 9.97
C GLU A 299 7.47 0.13 10.94
N ASP A 300 6.64 -0.78 10.41
CA ASP A 300 5.80 -1.68 11.22
C ASP A 300 6.63 -2.88 11.70
N GLU A 301 7.35 -2.68 12.81
CA GLU A 301 8.18 -3.72 13.47
C GLU A 301 7.40 -5.02 13.78
N ALA A 302 6.08 -4.90 13.99
CA ALA A 302 5.19 -6.05 14.23
C ALA A 302 4.92 -6.86 12.94
N TRP A 303 5.02 -6.23 11.76
CA TRP A 303 5.07 -6.93 10.47
C TRP A 303 6.41 -7.65 10.29
N SER A 304 7.55 -6.96 10.42
CA SER A 304 8.86 -7.58 10.22
C SER A 304 9.11 -8.75 11.20
N SER A 305 8.71 -8.61 12.47
CA SER A 305 8.75 -9.70 13.47
C SER A 305 7.86 -10.92 13.15
N GLN A 306 6.93 -10.82 12.19
CA GLN A 306 6.16 -11.97 11.69
C GLN A 306 6.90 -12.71 10.57
N LEU A 307 7.72 -12.02 9.79
CA LEU A 307 8.43 -12.58 8.63
C LEU A 307 9.55 -13.54 9.03
N ASP A 308 10.13 -13.39 10.24
CA ASP A 308 11.19 -14.27 10.77
C ASP A 308 10.80 -15.75 10.91
N LYS A 309 9.49 -16.07 10.95
CA LYS A 309 8.94 -17.33 11.48
C LYS A 309 9.14 -18.54 10.53
N GLY A 310 10.39 -18.99 10.42
CA GLY A 310 10.84 -20.02 9.47
C GLY A 310 11.70 -19.45 8.33
N TRP A 311 11.95 -18.15 8.33
CA TRP A 311 12.90 -17.50 7.44
C TRP A 311 14.34 -17.66 7.97
N ARG A 312 15.33 -17.60 7.07
CA ARG A 312 16.76 -17.60 7.44
C ARG A 312 17.60 -16.96 6.33
N LEU A 313 17.80 -15.65 6.42
CA LEU A 313 18.50 -14.84 5.41
C LEU A 313 19.85 -15.43 4.95
N SER A 314 20.64 -16.00 5.87
CA SER A 314 21.92 -16.65 5.53
C SER A 314 21.72 -17.84 4.58
N ALA A 315 20.85 -18.79 4.92
CA ALA A 315 20.59 -19.94 4.06
C ALA A 315 19.95 -19.56 2.71
N VAL A 316 19.21 -18.44 2.64
CA VAL A 316 18.70 -17.89 1.38
C VAL A 316 19.83 -17.30 0.53
N ARG A 317 20.79 -16.60 1.14
CA ARG A 317 21.98 -16.10 0.44
C ARG A 317 22.87 -17.25 -0.04
N GLU A 318 23.09 -18.30 0.77
CA GLU A 318 23.82 -19.50 0.33
C GLU A 318 23.11 -20.22 -0.83
N ALA A 319 21.77 -20.32 -0.81
CA ALA A 319 21.02 -20.85 -1.94
C ALA A 319 21.24 -20.01 -3.20
N ALA A 320 21.17 -18.68 -3.10
CA ALA A 320 21.40 -17.77 -4.22
C ALA A 320 22.84 -17.79 -4.74
N TYR A 321 23.85 -17.93 -3.87
CA TYR A 321 25.24 -18.17 -4.28
C TYR A 321 25.42 -19.52 -4.97
N SER A 322 24.73 -20.57 -4.49
CA SER A 322 24.75 -21.89 -5.10
C SER A 322 24.11 -21.89 -6.50
N ALA A 323 22.97 -21.22 -6.68
CA ALA A 323 22.34 -21.03 -7.99
C ALA A 323 23.21 -20.18 -8.93
N LEU A 324 23.86 -19.12 -8.42
CA LEU A 324 24.81 -18.31 -9.17
C LEU A 324 26.03 -19.12 -9.64
N ALA A 325 26.51 -20.06 -8.81
CA ALA A 325 27.59 -20.97 -9.18
C ALA A 325 27.15 -22.02 -10.21
N LEU A 326 25.88 -22.43 -10.21
CA LEU A 326 25.30 -23.39 -11.16
C LEU A 326 25.17 -22.80 -12.58
N VAL A 327 24.68 -21.55 -12.72
CA VAL A 327 24.41 -20.94 -14.05
C VAL A 327 25.45 -19.92 -14.50
N GLY A 328 26.30 -19.44 -13.58
CA GLY A 328 27.37 -18.49 -13.87
C GLY A 328 26.93 -17.02 -13.92
N LYS A 329 27.91 -16.13 -13.70
CA LYS A 329 27.72 -14.67 -13.61
C LYS A 329 27.16 -13.98 -14.86
N GLU A 330 27.24 -14.65 -16.02
CA GLU A 330 26.71 -14.13 -17.30
C GLU A 330 25.20 -14.42 -17.46
N ALA A 331 24.61 -15.21 -16.55
CA ALA A 331 23.19 -15.59 -16.57
C ALA A 331 22.46 -15.38 -15.24
N MET A 332 23.17 -15.11 -14.15
CA MET A 332 22.60 -14.68 -12.87
C MET A 332 23.52 -13.65 -12.20
N HIS A 333 22.95 -12.69 -11.47
CA HIS A 333 23.70 -11.78 -10.60
C HIS A 333 22.85 -11.33 -9.42
N PHE A 334 23.46 -10.94 -8.29
CA PHE A 334 22.75 -10.24 -7.22
C PHE A 334 22.39 -8.82 -7.66
N ARG A 335 21.21 -8.34 -7.26
CA ARG A 335 20.84 -6.93 -7.40
C ARG A 335 21.61 -6.04 -6.40
N PRO A 336 21.69 -4.71 -6.62
CA PRO A 336 22.37 -3.78 -5.73
C PRO A 336 21.95 -3.91 -4.25
N PRO A 337 22.83 -3.59 -3.27
CA PRO A 337 22.56 -3.77 -1.84
C PRO A 337 21.26 -3.10 -1.36
N GLU A 338 20.89 -1.96 -1.94
CA GLU A 338 19.69 -1.19 -1.63
C GLU A 338 18.37 -1.87 -2.04
N GLU A 339 18.41 -2.91 -2.89
CA GLU A 339 17.24 -3.73 -3.22
C GLU A 339 17.09 -4.95 -2.30
N GLN A 340 18.12 -5.26 -1.50
CA GLN A 340 18.15 -6.34 -0.52
C GLN A 340 17.58 -5.86 0.84
N ASN A 341 17.01 -6.76 1.65
CA ASN A 341 16.70 -6.46 3.06
C ASN A 341 16.71 -7.75 3.90
N ASP A 342 16.41 -7.65 5.21
CA ASP A 342 16.50 -8.79 6.13
C ASP A 342 15.55 -9.94 5.79
N HIS A 343 14.46 -9.65 5.07
CA HIS A 343 13.43 -10.59 4.62
C HIS A 343 13.34 -10.74 3.09
N LYS A 344 14.30 -10.16 2.34
CA LYS A 344 14.40 -10.19 0.87
C LYS A 344 15.83 -10.42 0.38
N VAL A 345 16.02 -11.45 -0.44
CA VAL A 345 17.17 -11.56 -1.34
C VAL A 345 16.68 -11.40 -2.77
N THR A 346 17.37 -10.62 -3.60
CA THR A 346 16.96 -10.39 -5.00
C THR A 346 18.11 -10.44 -6.00
N CYS A 347 17.83 -11.07 -7.14
CA CYS A 347 18.77 -11.38 -8.20
C CYS A 347 18.21 -11.01 -9.58
N GLY A 348 19.07 -10.58 -10.50
CA GLY A 348 18.77 -10.65 -11.93
C GLY A 348 19.10 -12.04 -12.47
N VAL A 349 18.19 -12.65 -13.22
CA VAL A 349 18.36 -13.99 -13.81
C VAL A 349 17.91 -13.97 -15.27
N ARG A 350 18.66 -14.59 -16.19
CA ARG A 350 18.23 -14.73 -17.58
C ARG A 350 17.05 -15.70 -17.71
N ASN A 351 16.13 -15.38 -18.61
CA ASN A 351 14.88 -16.10 -18.80
C ASN A 351 15.08 -17.55 -19.30
N ASP A 352 16.19 -17.85 -19.98
CA ASP A 352 16.53 -19.19 -20.48
C ASP A 352 17.13 -20.13 -19.41
N VAL A 353 17.69 -19.60 -18.32
CA VAL A 353 18.17 -20.41 -17.17
C VAL A 353 17.23 -20.36 -15.97
N LEU A 354 16.27 -19.43 -15.95
CA LEU A 354 15.37 -19.18 -14.83
C LEU A 354 14.63 -20.44 -14.30
N PRO A 355 14.12 -21.38 -15.13
CA PRO A 355 13.48 -22.60 -14.61
C PRO A 355 14.41 -23.43 -13.72
N HIS A 356 15.66 -23.66 -14.16
CA HIS A 356 16.66 -24.40 -13.38
C HIS A 356 17.07 -23.66 -12.10
N VAL A 357 17.15 -22.32 -12.14
CA VAL A 357 17.41 -21.49 -10.96
C VAL A 357 16.27 -21.62 -9.94
N LEU A 358 15.00 -21.56 -10.38
CA LEU A 358 13.84 -21.73 -9.50
C LEU A 358 13.78 -23.12 -8.87
N GLU A 359 14.05 -24.17 -9.64
CA GLU A 359 14.09 -25.56 -9.18
C GLU A 359 15.19 -25.76 -8.12
N HIS A 360 16.45 -25.45 -8.46
CA HIS A 360 17.61 -25.57 -7.55
C HIS A 360 17.43 -24.76 -6.27
N MET A 361 16.97 -23.51 -6.38
CA MET A 361 16.65 -22.67 -5.22
C MET A 361 15.57 -23.31 -4.34
N GLY A 362 14.50 -23.82 -4.95
CA GLY A 362 13.41 -24.51 -4.25
C GLY A 362 13.90 -25.74 -3.49
N GLU A 363 14.77 -26.55 -4.08
CA GLU A 363 15.36 -27.73 -3.43
C GLU A 363 16.27 -27.34 -2.26
N VAL A 364 17.21 -26.40 -2.45
CA VAL A 364 18.15 -25.98 -1.40
C VAL A 364 17.43 -25.33 -0.22
N LEU A 365 16.43 -24.47 -0.48
CA LEU A 365 15.62 -23.84 0.57
C LEU A 365 14.81 -24.88 1.35
N LYS A 366 14.18 -25.84 0.67
CA LYS A 366 13.44 -26.96 1.26
C LYS A 366 14.33 -27.87 2.11
N ALA A 367 15.53 -28.21 1.63
CA ALA A 367 16.50 -29.02 2.36
C ALA A 367 17.01 -28.33 3.63
N ASN A 368 17.10 -27.00 3.62
CA ASN A 368 17.45 -26.18 4.79
C ASN A 368 16.26 -25.81 5.69
N TYR A 369 15.05 -26.36 5.41
CA TYR A 369 13.80 -26.06 6.11
C TYR A 369 13.41 -24.56 6.10
N VAL A 370 13.87 -23.80 5.11
CA VAL A 370 13.57 -22.39 4.95
C VAL A 370 12.19 -22.21 4.32
N LYS A 371 11.37 -21.39 4.97
CA LYS A 371 10.05 -20.99 4.49
C LYS A 371 10.16 -19.72 3.68
N ALA A 372 10.19 -19.87 2.36
CA ALA A 372 10.32 -18.77 1.40
C ALA A 372 9.36 -18.92 0.20
N LYS A 373 9.05 -17.78 -0.41
CA LYS A 373 8.43 -17.66 -1.75
C LYS A 373 9.48 -17.15 -2.73
N LEU A 374 9.39 -17.66 -3.96
CA LEU A 374 10.18 -17.20 -5.11
C LEU A 374 9.23 -16.45 -6.04
N ILE A 375 9.43 -15.16 -6.22
CA ILE A 375 8.57 -14.26 -6.99
C ILE A 375 9.39 -13.75 -8.18
N THR A 376 8.85 -13.91 -9.39
CA THR A 376 9.50 -13.46 -10.63
C THR A 376 8.78 -12.26 -11.23
N SER A 377 9.53 -11.28 -11.75
CA SER A 377 8.96 -10.09 -12.40
C SER A 377 9.89 -9.49 -13.47
N GLY A 378 9.38 -8.51 -14.22
CA GLY A 378 10.07 -7.88 -15.34
C GLY A 378 9.79 -8.53 -16.70
N THR A 379 10.33 -7.94 -17.76
CA THR A 379 10.08 -8.32 -19.17
C THR A 379 11.39 -8.41 -19.97
N GLY A 380 11.34 -8.93 -21.21
CA GLY A 380 12.53 -9.14 -22.04
C GLY A 380 13.31 -10.42 -21.69
N ASP A 381 14.63 -10.41 -21.91
CA ASP A 381 15.50 -11.60 -21.75
C ASP A 381 15.95 -11.87 -20.29
N TRP A 382 15.72 -10.92 -19.38
CA TRP A 382 16.04 -11.04 -17.96
C TRP A 382 14.77 -10.95 -17.10
N ARG A 383 14.83 -11.48 -15.89
CA ARG A 383 13.81 -11.36 -14.84
C ARG A 383 14.47 -10.97 -13.52
N PHE A 384 13.74 -10.26 -12.69
CA PHE A 384 14.03 -10.17 -11.27
C PHE A 384 13.49 -11.42 -10.58
N LEU A 385 14.33 -12.07 -9.79
CA LEU A 385 13.96 -13.15 -8.88
C LEU A 385 14.07 -12.63 -7.45
N ASP A 386 12.91 -12.37 -6.86
CA ASP A 386 12.75 -11.94 -5.47
C ASP A 386 12.46 -13.15 -4.59
N VAL A 387 13.36 -13.45 -3.66
CA VAL A 387 13.22 -14.52 -2.67
C VAL A 387 12.86 -13.89 -1.33
N VAL A 388 11.66 -14.19 -0.84
CA VAL A 388 11.05 -13.52 0.33
C VAL A 388 10.51 -14.54 1.34
N SER A 389 10.27 -14.13 2.59
CA SER A 389 9.62 -14.99 3.60
C SER A 389 8.26 -15.56 3.14
N ASP A 390 7.88 -16.76 3.59
CA ASP A 390 6.56 -17.35 3.26
C ASP A 390 5.36 -16.50 3.72
N ARG A 391 5.59 -15.54 4.63
CA ARG A 391 4.59 -14.56 5.09
C ARG A 391 4.67 -13.20 4.41
N ALA A 392 5.69 -12.94 3.60
CA ALA A 392 5.79 -11.73 2.80
C ALA A 392 5.18 -11.93 1.41
N GLY A 393 4.93 -10.84 0.69
CA GLY A 393 4.24 -10.84 -0.61
C GLY A 393 3.05 -9.88 -0.60
N LYS A 394 2.68 -9.38 -1.78
CA LYS A 394 1.67 -8.32 -1.92
C LYS A 394 0.31 -8.65 -1.28
N PHE A 395 -0.10 -9.92 -1.29
CA PHE A 395 -1.38 -10.33 -0.72
C PHE A 395 -1.35 -10.40 0.81
N GLU A 396 -0.31 -11.00 1.39
CA GLU A 396 -0.21 -11.19 2.84
C GLU A 396 -0.04 -9.85 3.58
N SER A 397 0.72 -8.92 3.01
CA SER A 397 0.83 -7.55 3.54
C SER A 397 -0.47 -6.75 3.40
N LEU A 398 -1.21 -6.92 2.30
CA LEU A 398 -2.54 -6.33 2.12
C LEU A 398 -3.51 -6.83 3.20
N ASP A 399 -3.61 -8.14 3.40
CA ASP A 399 -4.56 -8.72 4.37
C ASP A 399 -4.17 -8.44 5.83
N TYR A 400 -2.88 -8.28 6.13
CA TYR A 400 -2.40 -7.74 7.42
C TYR A 400 -2.90 -6.32 7.65
N ILE A 401 -2.61 -5.39 6.72
CA ILE A 401 -3.05 -3.99 6.81
C ILE A 401 -4.57 -3.89 6.89
N ARG A 402 -5.30 -4.62 6.05
CA ARG A 402 -6.76 -4.65 6.04
C ARG A 402 -7.35 -5.03 7.40
N LYS A 403 -6.82 -6.09 8.03
CA LYS A 403 -7.25 -6.51 9.38
C LYS A 403 -6.93 -5.46 10.44
N GLN A 404 -5.77 -4.84 10.36
CA GLN A 404 -5.29 -3.84 11.31
C GLN A 404 -6.05 -2.51 11.20
N GLN A 405 -6.46 -2.11 9.98
CA GLN A 405 -7.32 -0.95 9.72
C GLN A 405 -8.83 -1.27 9.90
N GLY A 406 -9.20 -2.54 10.13
CA GLY A 406 -10.58 -2.96 10.40
C GLY A 406 -11.51 -3.04 9.18
N PHE A 407 -10.98 -2.94 7.95
CA PHE A 407 -11.81 -2.91 6.74
C PHE A 407 -12.38 -4.29 6.36
N PRO A 408 -13.65 -4.38 5.96
CA PRO A 408 -14.23 -5.60 5.41
C PRO A 408 -13.73 -5.86 3.99
N LEU A 409 -13.82 -7.11 3.54
CA LEU A 409 -13.45 -7.52 2.17
C LEU A 409 -14.22 -6.75 1.09
N THR A 410 -15.47 -6.39 1.38
CA THR A 410 -16.39 -5.63 0.51
C THR A 410 -16.03 -4.15 0.35
N SER A 411 -15.21 -3.60 1.25
CA SER A 411 -14.75 -2.20 1.20
C SER A 411 -13.22 -2.14 1.14
N THR A 412 -12.59 -3.18 0.61
CA THR A 412 -11.16 -3.28 0.32
C THR A 412 -10.98 -3.55 -1.16
N VAL A 413 -10.17 -2.74 -1.84
CA VAL A 413 -9.97 -2.78 -3.30
C VAL A 413 -8.49 -2.91 -3.61
N ALA A 414 -8.10 -3.99 -4.28
CA ALA A 414 -6.75 -4.20 -4.81
C ALA A 414 -6.65 -3.68 -6.25
N CYS A 415 -5.59 -2.96 -6.62
CA CYS A 415 -5.37 -2.46 -7.98
C CYS A 415 -4.01 -2.92 -8.54
N GLY A 416 -3.96 -3.35 -9.80
CA GLY A 416 -2.73 -3.80 -10.46
C GLY A 416 -2.81 -3.89 -11.99
N ASP A 417 -1.65 -4.06 -12.63
CA ASP A 417 -1.49 -4.14 -14.09
C ASP A 417 -0.71 -5.36 -14.57
N SER A 418 0.06 -6.05 -13.73
CA SER A 418 1.00 -7.09 -14.17
C SER A 418 0.84 -8.45 -13.47
N GLY A 419 1.55 -9.48 -13.97
CA GLY A 419 1.62 -10.79 -13.33
C GLY A 419 2.07 -10.78 -11.87
N ASN A 420 2.82 -9.76 -11.41
CA ASN A 420 3.23 -9.64 -10.00
C ASN A 420 2.05 -9.30 -9.06
N ASP A 421 0.95 -8.79 -9.61
CA ASP A 421 -0.27 -8.42 -8.87
C ASP A 421 -1.25 -9.58 -8.73
N ILE A 422 -1.11 -10.65 -9.54
CA ILE A 422 -2.07 -11.76 -9.60
C ILE A 422 -2.39 -12.31 -8.20
N LEU A 423 -1.39 -12.49 -7.33
CA LEU A 423 -1.63 -12.97 -5.97
C LEU A 423 -2.49 -12.00 -5.15
N MET A 424 -2.21 -10.69 -5.25
CA MET A 424 -2.97 -9.64 -4.56
C MET A 424 -4.42 -9.57 -5.07
N LEU A 425 -4.61 -9.60 -6.39
CA LEU A 425 -5.89 -9.53 -7.08
C LEU A 425 -6.71 -10.84 -6.97
N SER A 426 -6.05 -11.98 -6.71
CA SER A 426 -6.68 -13.27 -6.41
C SER A 426 -7.26 -13.37 -4.99
N GLY A 427 -6.91 -12.44 -4.10
CA GLY A 427 -7.44 -12.38 -2.74
C GLY A 427 -8.96 -12.14 -2.72
N PRO A 428 -9.66 -12.51 -1.63
CA PRO A 428 -11.13 -12.43 -1.54
C PRO A 428 -11.67 -11.00 -1.36
N ASN A 429 -10.88 -9.98 -1.68
CA ASN A 429 -11.26 -8.57 -1.71
C ASN A 429 -11.78 -8.20 -3.10
N LEU A 430 -12.32 -6.98 -3.25
CA LEU A 430 -12.55 -6.40 -4.57
C LEU A 430 -11.20 -6.17 -5.28
N ALA A 431 -11.21 -6.23 -6.60
CA ALA A 431 -10.03 -6.15 -7.45
C ALA A 431 -10.32 -5.33 -8.72
N ILE A 432 -9.42 -4.42 -9.06
CA ILE A 432 -9.41 -3.62 -10.28
C ILE A 432 -8.17 -3.99 -11.09
N VAL A 433 -8.38 -4.38 -12.34
CA VAL A 433 -7.31 -4.51 -13.34
C VAL A 433 -7.42 -3.35 -14.32
N VAL A 434 -6.34 -2.56 -14.44
CA VAL A 434 -6.32 -1.36 -15.29
C VAL A 434 -6.26 -1.70 -16.79
N GLY A 435 -6.76 -0.83 -17.66
CA GLY A 435 -6.93 -1.14 -19.10
C GLY A 435 -5.63 -1.42 -19.85
N ASN A 436 -4.53 -0.78 -19.42
CA ASN A 436 -3.16 -1.00 -19.93
C ASN A 436 -2.51 -2.30 -19.42
N ALA A 437 -3.19 -3.11 -18.59
CA ALA A 437 -2.63 -4.32 -17.99
C ALA A 437 -1.95 -5.26 -19.00
N GLN A 438 -0.95 -5.97 -18.50
CA GLN A 438 -0.10 -6.87 -19.26
C GLN A 438 -0.85 -8.15 -19.65
N GLN A 439 -0.34 -8.85 -20.67
CA GLN A 439 -1.05 -9.95 -21.32
C GLN A 439 -1.28 -11.15 -20.38
N ASP A 440 -0.33 -11.42 -19.49
CA ASP A 440 -0.40 -12.45 -18.46
C ASP A 440 -1.53 -12.20 -17.44
N LEU A 441 -1.66 -10.96 -16.95
CA LEU A 441 -2.76 -10.59 -16.06
C LEU A 441 -4.11 -10.64 -16.80
N LYS A 442 -4.18 -10.21 -18.07
CA LYS A 442 -5.39 -10.31 -18.90
C LYS A 442 -5.82 -11.76 -19.15
N GLU A 443 -4.88 -12.67 -19.37
CA GLU A 443 -5.15 -14.11 -19.47
C GLU A 443 -5.63 -14.71 -18.16
N TRP A 444 -5.06 -14.29 -17.02
CA TRP A 444 -5.57 -14.67 -15.69
C TRP A 444 -7.00 -14.17 -15.44
N VAL A 445 -7.32 -12.91 -15.77
CA VAL A 445 -8.69 -12.36 -15.68
C VAL A 445 -9.67 -13.17 -16.53
N ALA A 446 -9.29 -13.55 -17.74
CA ALA A 446 -10.12 -14.37 -18.63
C ALA A 446 -10.41 -15.76 -18.04
N GLN A 447 -9.49 -16.33 -17.25
CA GLN A 447 -9.73 -17.57 -16.51
C GLN A 447 -10.70 -17.36 -15.33
N GLN A 448 -10.54 -16.29 -14.55
CA GLN A 448 -11.41 -16.01 -13.39
C GLN A 448 -12.86 -15.74 -13.79
N LYS A 449 -13.11 -15.08 -14.93
CA LYS A 449 -14.47 -14.76 -15.41
C LYS A 449 -15.33 -15.98 -15.77
N ASN A 450 -14.74 -17.18 -15.84
CA ASN A 450 -15.49 -18.44 -15.99
C ASN A 450 -15.91 -19.06 -14.64
N GLY A 451 -15.49 -18.48 -13.51
CA GLY A 451 -15.88 -18.88 -12.16
C GLY A 451 -17.04 -18.07 -11.59
N ARG A 452 -17.42 -18.35 -10.33
CA ARG A 452 -18.45 -17.60 -9.57
C ARG A 452 -17.98 -16.22 -9.07
N ASP A 453 -16.82 -15.75 -9.53
CA ASP A 453 -16.02 -14.68 -8.91
C ASP A 453 -16.14 -13.34 -9.65
N GLY A 454 -16.94 -13.29 -10.72
CA GLY A 454 -17.04 -12.13 -11.62
C GLY A 454 -17.62 -10.84 -11.01
N SER A 455 -18.17 -10.88 -9.80
CA SER A 455 -18.72 -9.69 -9.11
C SER A 455 -17.71 -8.92 -8.26
N ARG A 456 -16.53 -9.48 -7.97
CA ARG A 456 -15.47 -8.78 -7.22
C ARG A 456 -14.32 -8.26 -8.10
N LEU A 457 -14.27 -8.67 -9.38
CA LEU A 457 -13.14 -8.42 -10.28
C LEU A 457 -13.55 -7.53 -11.45
N TRP A 458 -13.25 -6.24 -11.35
CA TRP A 458 -13.44 -5.28 -12.42
C TRP A 458 -12.25 -5.31 -13.40
N MET A 459 -12.55 -5.26 -14.70
CA MET A 459 -11.57 -5.05 -15.76
C MET A 459 -11.86 -3.70 -16.39
N SER A 460 -11.01 -2.74 -16.13
CA SER A 460 -11.14 -1.36 -16.58
C SER A 460 -11.01 -1.22 -18.10
N THR A 461 -11.76 -0.27 -18.67
CA THR A 461 -11.55 0.29 -20.01
C THR A 461 -10.47 1.37 -20.01
N LYS A 462 -10.32 2.12 -18.90
CA LYS A 462 -9.32 3.19 -18.76
C LYS A 462 -7.97 2.65 -18.29
N PRO A 463 -6.84 3.23 -18.76
CA PRO A 463 -5.53 2.89 -18.24
C PRO A 463 -5.29 3.51 -16.85
N GLU A 464 -4.34 2.91 -16.12
CA GLU A 464 -3.67 3.47 -14.94
C GLU A 464 -4.67 4.03 -13.89
N ALA A 465 -4.36 5.16 -13.26
CA ALA A 465 -5.16 5.77 -12.21
C ALA A 465 -6.59 6.14 -12.64
N LEU A 466 -6.84 6.41 -13.94
CA LEU A 466 -8.22 6.57 -14.45
C LEU A 466 -9.00 5.24 -14.42
N GLY A 467 -8.32 4.10 -14.54
CA GLY A 467 -8.92 2.78 -14.39
C GLY A 467 -9.19 2.40 -12.94
N ILE A 468 -8.40 2.93 -12.01
CA ILE A 468 -8.71 2.88 -10.58
C ILE A 468 -10.01 3.66 -10.30
N LEU A 469 -10.16 4.88 -10.84
CA LEU A 469 -11.38 5.67 -10.69
C LEU A 469 -12.61 4.97 -11.30
N GLU A 470 -12.52 4.46 -12.54
CA GLU A 470 -13.64 3.74 -13.20
C GLU A 470 -14.06 2.49 -12.41
N GLY A 471 -13.11 1.76 -11.81
CA GLY A 471 -13.41 0.62 -10.95
C GLY A 471 -13.96 0.99 -9.57
N LEU A 472 -13.51 2.10 -8.97
CA LEU A 472 -14.08 2.62 -7.73
C LEU A 472 -15.52 3.11 -7.92
N GLU A 473 -15.81 3.77 -9.04
CA GLU A 473 -17.17 4.12 -9.46
C GLU A 473 -18.03 2.86 -9.63
N HIS A 474 -17.55 1.85 -10.34
CA HIS A 474 -18.24 0.57 -10.52
C HIS A 474 -18.61 -0.12 -9.20
N PHE A 475 -17.71 -0.06 -8.20
CA PHE A 475 -17.94 -0.64 -6.87
C PHE A 475 -18.69 0.28 -5.89
N GLY A 476 -19.16 1.46 -6.32
CA GLY A 476 -19.94 2.40 -5.48
C GLY A 476 -19.09 3.28 -4.54
N PHE A 477 -17.77 3.32 -4.72
CA PHE A 477 -16.84 4.18 -3.97
C PHE A 477 -16.43 5.45 -4.72
N GLY A 478 -16.81 5.63 -5.98
CA GLY A 478 -16.48 6.81 -6.80
C GLY A 478 -17.10 8.13 -6.30
N CYS A 479 -17.00 9.18 -7.12
CA CYS A 479 -17.56 10.50 -6.84
C CYS A 479 -19.08 10.43 -6.63
N ASN A 480 -19.62 11.14 -5.62
CA ASN A 480 -21.06 11.36 -5.54
C ASN A 480 -21.46 12.55 -6.45
N THR A 481 -21.41 12.34 -7.76
CA THR A 481 -22.04 13.25 -8.73
C THR A 481 -23.57 13.21 -8.54
N VAL A 482 -24.08 14.18 -7.78
CA VAL A 482 -25.52 14.47 -7.76
C VAL A 482 -25.90 14.97 -9.16
N SER A 483 -26.61 14.14 -9.90
CA SER A 483 -27.02 14.33 -11.30
C SER A 483 -28.18 15.29 -11.46
#